data_AF-A0A2V6WAW5-F1
#
_entry.id   AF-A0A2V6WAW5-F1
#
_cell.length_a   1.000
_cell.length_b   1.000
_cell.length_c   1.000
_cell.angle_alpha   90.00
_cell.angle_beta   90.00
_cell.angle_gamma   90.00
#
_symmetry.space_group_name_H-M   'P 1'
#
loop_
_entity.id
_entity.type
_entity.pdbx_description
1 polymer ?
#
loop_
_entity_poly.entity_id
_entity_poly.type
_entity_poly.pdbx_seq_one_letter_code
_entity_poly.pdbx_strand_id
1 'polypeptide(L)'
;MHGSARSICVLWLCLLAILAITTTAQAAGYTVVDLGTLEEGNSILVRGLNNNGEAAGASVSGRGHRGFIVGRGRIDRLGTLPQGDHSVARSINDAGEVVGSANGLTSIRAFRATRNGALQELAPLAGDNASEAFAINTRGDAVGFSSGPAGVSAVVWRRDGTVQKLGVLPGWRASRALGNNDGGDVV
;
A
#
# COMPACT_ATOMS: atom_id res chain seq x y z
N MET A 1 11.34 13.40 83.56
CA MET A 1 10.20 14.25 83.17
C MET A 1 10.75 15.44 82.40
N HIS A 2 10.57 15.47 81.08
CA HIS A 2 11.22 16.43 80.18
C HIS A 2 10.31 17.63 79.88
N GLY A 3 10.84 18.83 80.08
CA GLY A 3 10.45 20.13 79.51
C GLY A 3 11.70 21.02 79.59
N SER A 4 11.96 22.01 78.75
CA SER A 4 11.21 22.66 77.66
C SER A 4 12.21 23.40 76.75
N ALA A 5 11.71 23.80 75.58
CA ALA A 5 12.11 24.95 74.75
C ALA A 5 13.52 25.00 74.13
N ARG A 6 13.58 24.92 72.79
CA ARG A 6 14.37 25.86 71.96
C ARG A 6 13.69 26.14 70.62
N SER A 7 13.32 27.41 70.44
CA SER A 7 12.97 28.04 69.17
C SER A 7 14.13 27.96 68.17
N ILE A 8 13.90 27.49 66.94
CA ILE A 8 14.71 27.88 65.77
C ILE A 8 13.78 28.08 64.58
N CYS A 9 13.64 29.36 64.24
CA CYS A 9 13.19 29.87 62.96
C CYS A 9 14.13 29.37 61.85
N VAL A 10 13.64 28.64 60.85
CA VAL A 10 14.29 28.60 59.53
C VAL A 10 13.22 28.78 58.48
N LEU A 11 13.38 29.89 57.75
CA LEU A 11 12.51 30.37 56.71
C LEU A 11 12.18 29.29 55.68
N TRP A 12 10.88 29.19 55.38
CA TRP A 12 10.40 28.71 54.09
C TRP A 12 11.05 29.54 52.97
N LEU A 13 11.94 28.91 52.20
CA LEU A 13 12.36 29.42 50.90
C LEU A 13 12.07 28.32 49.88
N CYS A 14 10.98 28.53 49.16
CA CYS A 14 10.58 27.77 47.99
C CYS A 14 11.73 27.74 46.97
N LEU A 15 12.44 26.61 46.86
CA LEU A 15 13.24 26.31 45.69
C LEU A 15 12.50 25.24 44.88
N LEU A 16 11.49 25.69 44.13
CA LEU A 16 10.95 24.93 43.01
C LEU A 16 12.06 24.87 41.95
N ALA A 17 12.81 23.78 41.94
CA ALA A 17 13.67 23.46 40.82
C ALA A 17 12.76 23.10 39.63
N ILE A 18 12.48 24.08 38.77
CA ILE A 18 11.84 23.83 37.48
C ILE A 18 12.88 23.12 36.62
N LEU A 19 12.77 21.79 36.54
CA LEU A 19 13.53 21.00 35.59
C LEU A 19 12.92 21.28 34.20
N ALA A 20 13.54 22.18 33.44
CA ALA A 20 13.18 22.38 32.05
C ALA A 20 13.58 21.11 31.28
N ILE A 21 12.61 20.25 30.97
CA ILE A 21 12.81 19.13 30.06
C ILE A 21 12.89 19.73 28.66
N THR A 22 14.11 19.98 28.19
CA THR A 22 14.34 20.35 26.79
C THR A 22 14.19 19.11 25.94
N THR A 23 13.01 18.91 25.32
CA THR A 23 12.88 17.95 24.23
C THR A 23 13.55 18.55 22.99
N THR A 24 14.76 18.10 22.70
CA THR A 24 15.38 18.36 21.40
C THR A 24 14.58 17.62 20.34
N ALA A 25 13.94 18.33 19.43
CA ALA A 25 13.38 17.73 18.22
C ALA A 25 14.54 17.18 17.40
N GLN A 26 14.71 15.85 17.40
CA GLN A 26 15.66 15.21 16.51
C GLN A 26 15.05 15.16 15.11
N ALA A 27 15.73 15.78 14.14
CA ALA A 27 15.32 15.65 12.74
C ALA A 27 15.28 14.16 12.39
N ALA A 28 14.21 13.73 11.72
CA ALA A 28 14.14 12.37 11.19
C ALA A 28 15.33 12.16 10.24
N GLY A 29 16.24 11.26 10.61
CA GLY A 29 17.30 10.84 9.72
C GLY A 29 16.69 10.12 8.53
N TYR A 30 17.09 10.48 7.31
CA TYR A 30 16.63 9.79 6.10
C TYR A 30 17.83 9.17 5.38
N THR A 31 17.57 8.05 4.72
CA THR A 31 18.51 7.43 3.80
C THR A 31 17.94 7.56 2.40
N VAL A 32 18.72 8.13 1.48
CA VAL A 32 18.38 8.12 0.07
C VAL A 32 18.86 6.80 -0.51
N VAL A 33 17.92 5.98 -0.97
CA VAL A 33 18.21 4.72 -1.64
C VAL A 33 18.00 4.93 -3.14
N ASP A 34 19.08 4.79 -3.91
CA ASP A 34 18.96 4.67 -5.35
C ASP A 34 18.32 3.32 -5.68
N LEU A 35 17.19 3.37 -6.38
CA LEU A 35 16.42 2.19 -6.77
C LEU A 35 16.98 1.52 -8.03
N GLY A 36 17.89 2.19 -8.74
CA GLY A 36 18.41 1.77 -10.04
C GLY A 36 17.43 2.02 -11.19
N THR A 37 17.86 1.63 -12.40
CA THR A 37 17.03 1.63 -13.61
C THR A 37 16.81 0.21 -14.12
N LEU A 38 15.68 -0.03 -14.79
CA LEU A 38 15.37 -1.31 -15.43
C LEU A 38 15.99 -1.40 -16.83
N GLU A 39 17.32 -1.24 -16.94
CA GLU A 39 18.14 -1.00 -18.16
C GLU A 39 18.23 0.47 -18.57
N GLU A 40 19.32 0.80 -19.30
CA GLU A 40 19.68 2.17 -19.71
C GLU A 40 18.51 2.88 -20.40
N GLY A 41 18.14 4.06 -19.87
CA GLY A 41 17.14 4.95 -20.47
C GLY A 41 15.70 4.78 -19.99
N ASN A 42 15.41 3.85 -19.07
CA ASN A 42 14.05 3.62 -18.57
C ASN A 42 13.78 4.33 -17.23
N SER A 43 12.70 5.12 -17.19
CA SER A 43 12.16 5.63 -15.93
C SER A 43 11.34 4.56 -15.21
N ILE A 44 11.47 4.50 -13.88
CA ILE A 44 10.61 3.69 -13.02
C ILE A 44 9.62 4.61 -12.30
N LEU A 45 8.37 4.18 -12.20
CA LEU A 45 7.37 4.84 -11.37
C LEU A 45 7.02 3.93 -10.21
N VAL A 46 7.43 4.34 -9.00
CA VAL A 46 7.00 3.71 -7.76
C VAL A 46 5.58 4.18 -7.43
N ARG A 47 4.73 3.24 -7.05
CA ARG A 47 3.29 3.47 -6.76
C ARG A 47 2.90 3.05 -5.35
N GLY A 48 3.56 2.04 -4.81
CA GLY A 48 3.34 1.56 -3.44
C GLY A 48 4.65 1.31 -2.71
N LEU A 49 4.62 1.43 -1.38
CA LEU A 49 5.72 1.17 -0.46
C LEU A 49 5.16 0.39 0.74
N ASN A 50 5.92 -0.57 1.27
CA ASN A 50 5.59 -1.27 2.52
C ASN A 50 6.59 -0.94 3.64
N ASN A 51 6.28 -1.37 4.87
CA ASN A 51 7.10 -1.09 6.06
C ASN A 51 8.46 -1.83 6.08
N ASN A 52 8.68 -2.76 5.14
CA ASN A 52 9.95 -3.46 4.97
C ASN A 52 10.92 -2.72 4.03
N GLY A 53 10.56 -1.52 3.56
CA GLY A 53 11.34 -0.77 2.59
C GLY A 53 11.31 -1.37 1.18
N GLU A 54 10.27 -2.15 0.87
CA GLU A 54 10.01 -2.63 -0.48
C GLU A 54 8.99 -1.71 -1.16
N ALA A 55 9.19 -1.48 -2.45
CA ALA A 55 8.33 -0.67 -3.28
C ALA A 55 7.84 -1.46 -4.49
N ALA A 56 6.62 -1.15 -4.94
CA ALA A 56 6.03 -1.72 -6.14
C ALA A 56 5.70 -0.61 -7.14
N GLY A 57 5.82 -0.93 -8.42
CA GLY A 57 5.66 0.06 -9.48
C GLY A 57 5.61 -0.54 -10.87
N ALA A 58 5.90 0.29 -11.87
CA ALA A 58 6.04 -0.15 -13.25
C ALA A 58 7.17 0.60 -13.96
N SER A 59 7.86 -0.08 -14.87
CA SER A 59 8.74 0.58 -15.84
C SER A 59 7.90 1.38 -16.83
N VAL A 60 8.39 2.57 -17.19
CA VAL A 60 7.84 3.37 -18.29
C VAL A 60 8.84 3.27 -19.43
N SER A 61 8.65 2.26 -20.29
CA SER A 61 9.45 2.08 -21.50
C SER A 61 8.51 1.98 -22.72
N GLY A 62 9.00 2.43 -23.88
CA GLY A 62 8.25 2.38 -25.14
C GLY A 62 7.99 0.97 -25.68
N ARG A 63 8.50 -0.09 -25.03
CA ARG A 63 8.31 -1.51 -25.45
C ARG A 63 7.44 -2.33 -24.50
N GLY A 64 6.66 -1.66 -23.65
CA GLY A 64 5.70 -2.30 -22.74
C GLY A 64 6.06 -2.05 -21.28
N HIS A 65 5.05 -1.77 -20.47
CA HIS A 65 5.24 -1.56 -19.03
C HIS A 65 5.29 -2.91 -18.34
N ARG A 66 6.33 -3.15 -17.54
CA ARG A 66 6.42 -4.31 -16.67
C ARG A 66 6.31 -3.82 -15.23
N GLY A 67 5.38 -4.41 -14.49
CA GLY A 67 5.30 -4.23 -13.06
C GLY A 67 6.61 -4.69 -12.42
N PHE A 68 6.98 -4.11 -11.29
CA PHE A 68 8.17 -4.56 -10.56
C PHE A 68 7.94 -4.48 -9.05
N ILE A 69 8.78 -5.22 -8.32
CA ILE A 69 9.04 -5.04 -6.90
C ILE A 69 10.51 -4.67 -6.74
N VAL A 70 10.79 -3.57 -6.05
CA VAL A 70 12.14 -3.13 -5.70
C VAL A 70 12.32 -3.19 -4.20
N GLY A 71 13.49 -3.64 -3.74
CA GLY A 71 13.84 -3.65 -2.32
C GLY A 71 15.14 -4.41 -2.12
N ARG A 72 15.86 -4.10 -1.02
CA ARG A 72 17.17 -4.71 -0.72
C ARG A 72 18.18 -4.55 -1.88
N GLY A 73 18.15 -3.41 -2.57
CA GLY A 73 19.05 -3.11 -3.68
C GLY A 73 18.80 -3.87 -4.98
N ARG A 74 17.64 -4.53 -5.13
CA ARG A 74 17.29 -5.31 -6.34
C ARG A 74 15.90 -4.96 -6.87
N ILE A 75 15.79 -4.80 -8.19
CA ILE A 75 14.51 -4.73 -8.90
C ILE A 75 14.17 -6.10 -9.49
N ASP A 76 13.03 -6.66 -9.10
CA ASP A 76 12.47 -7.88 -9.68
C ASP A 76 11.28 -7.51 -10.57
N ARG A 77 11.40 -7.79 -11.87
CA ARG A 77 10.28 -7.60 -12.81
C ARG A 77 9.21 -8.65 -12.57
N LEU A 78 7.96 -8.22 -12.52
CA LEU A 78 6.81 -9.10 -12.54
C LEU A 78 6.60 -9.64 -13.96
N GLY A 79 5.98 -10.81 -14.04
CA GLY A 79 5.53 -11.38 -15.30
C GLY A 79 4.33 -10.63 -15.90
N THR A 80 3.66 -11.31 -16.82
CA THR A 80 2.38 -10.91 -17.42
C THR A 80 1.35 -12.00 -17.21
N LEU A 81 0.07 -11.67 -17.43
CA LEU A 81 -0.96 -12.68 -17.56
C LEU A 81 -0.79 -13.43 -18.89
N PRO A 82 -1.35 -14.64 -19.03
CA PRO A 82 -1.31 -15.37 -20.30
C PRO A 82 -1.79 -14.51 -21.47
N GLN A 83 -1.01 -14.47 -22.55
CA GLN A 83 -1.26 -13.66 -23.76
C GLN A 83 -1.24 -12.14 -23.54
N GLY A 84 -0.86 -11.70 -22.34
CA GLY A 84 -0.58 -10.31 -22.00
C GLY A 84 0.88 -9.95 -22.17
N ASP A 85 1.13 -8.67 -22.39
CA ASP A 85 2.46 -8.08 -22.59
C ASP A 85 2.65 -6.79 -21.79
N HIS A 86 1.82 -6.54 -20.78
CA HIS A 86 1.84 -5.36 -19.94
C HIS A 86 1.39 -5.68 -18.51
N SER A 87 2.06 -5.11 -17.51
CA SER A 87 1.64 -5.15 -16.12
C SER A 87 2.04 -3.88 -15.37
N VAL A 88 1.23 -3.50 -14.38
CA VAL A 88 1.48 -2.38 -13.47
C VAL A 88 1.13 -2.84 -12.06
N ALA A 89 2.11 -2.81 -11.16
CA ALA A 89 1.86 -3.00 -9.72
C ALA A 89 1.50 -1.64 -9.10
N ARG A 90 0.37 -1.57 -8.39
CA ARG A 90 -0.15 -0.34 -7.79
C ARG A 90 0.05 -0.26 -6.29
N SER A 91 -0.02 -1.39 -5.60
CA SER A 91 0.10 -1.45 -4.15
C SER A 91 0.84 -2.71 -3.72
N ILE A 92 1.45 -2.64 -2.54
CA ILE A 92 2.22 -3.70 -1.89
C ILE A 92 1.89 -3.68 -0.39
N ASN A 93 1.63 -4.84 0.21
CA ASN A 93 1.46 -4.95 1.66
C ASN A 93 2.77 -5.39 2.35
N ASP A 94 2.76 -5.41 3.68
CA ASP A 94 3.93 -5.79 4.51
C ASP A 94 4.32 -7.27 4.38
N ALA A 95 3.47 -8.12 3.79
CA ALA A 95 3.83 -9.50 3.42
C ALA A 95 4.55 -9.59 2.07
N GLY A 96 4.72 -8.46 1.35
CA GLY A 96 5.31 -8.42 0.01
C GLY A 96 4.35 -8.90 -1.08
N GLU A 97 3.05 -8.99 -0.79
CA GLU A 97 2.01 -9.25 -1.79
C GLU A 97 1.70 -7.94 -2.53
N VAL A 98 1.71 -8.01 -3.86
CA VAL A 98 1.40 -6.88 -4.73
C VAL A 98 0.09 -7.09 -5.43
N VAL A 99 -0.62 -5.98 -5.69
CA VAL A 99 -1.79 -5.96 -6.55
C VAL A 99 -1.67 -4.86 -7.59
N GLY A 100 -2.42 -5.02 -8.68
CA GLY A 100 -2.45 -4.05 -9.75
C GLY A 100 -3.26 -4.53 -10.93
N SER A 101 -2.79 -4.22 -12.13
CA SER A 101 -3.45 -4.65 -13.36
C SER A 101 -2.47 -5.06 -14.45
N ALA A 102 -2.88 -6.03 -15.25
CA ALA A 102 -2.18 -6.49 -16.43
C ALA A 102 -3.18 -6.64 -17.59
N ASN A 103 -2.72 -6.51 -18.83
CA ASN A 103 -3.57 -6.92 -19.95
C ASN A 103 -3.60 -8.46 -20.03
N GLY A 104 -4.76 -9.00 -20.35
CA GLY A 104 -4.89 -10.32 -20.97
C GLY A 104 -5.08 -10.17 -22.47
N LEU A 105 -5.63 -11.20 -23.10
CA LEU A 105 -5.88 -11.23 -24.54
C LEU A 105 -6.81 -10.11 -25.04
N THR A 106 -7.84 -9.76 -24.25
CA THR A 106 -8.94 -8.87 -24.70
C THR A 106 -9.26 -7.74 -23.74
N SER A 107 -8.73 -7.76 -22.51
CA SER A 107 -9.09 -6.79 -21.47
C SER A 107 -8.01 -6.64 -20.41
N ILE A 108 -8.09 -5.55 -19.66
CA ILE A 108 -7.29 -5.34 -18.45
C ILE A 108 -7.89 -6.16 -17.30
N ARG A 109 -7.06 -6.88 -16.58
CA ARG A 109 -7.44 -7.71 -15.44
C ARG A 109 -6.63 -7.32 -14.22
N ALA A 110 -7.29 -7.30 -13.08
CA ALA A 110 -6.65 -7.20 -11.79
C ALA A 110 -5.80 -8.46 -11.54
N PHE A 111 -4.70 -8.29 -10.84
CA PHE A 111 -3.86 -9.40 -10.42
C PHE A 111 -3.41 -9.23 -8.97
N ARG A 112 -2.97 -10.35 -8.39
CA ARG A 112 -2.13 -10.44 -7.20
C ARG A 112 -0.87 -11.24 -7.54
N ALA A 113 0.27 -10.85 -6.95
CA ALA A 113 1.52 -11.59 -7.08
C ALA A 113 2.40 -11.38 -5.85
N THR A 114 3.51 -12.11 -5.80
CA THR A 114 4.61 -11.90 -4.86
C THR A 114 5.92 -11.73 -5.65
N ARG A 115 7.01 -11.39 -4.97
CA ARG A 115 8.34 -11.38 -5.58
C ARG A 115 8.63 -12.73 -6.26
N ASN A 116 9.03 -12.69 -7.54
CA ASN A 116 9.29 -13.85 -8.40
C ASN A 116 8.09 -14.80 -8.62
N GLY A 117 6.89 -14.44 -8.15
CA GLY A 117 5.67 -15.20 -8.37
C GLY A 117 5.05 -14.91 -9.74
N ALA A 118 4.30 -15.87 -10.27
CA ALA A 118 3.44 -15.64 -11.42
C ALA A 118 2.31 -14.66 -11.05
N LEU A 119 1.81 -13.91 -12.04
CA LEU A 119 0.61 -13.11 -11.84
C LEU A 119 -0.61 -14.04 -11.67
N GLN A 120 -1.21 -14.00 -10.48
CA GLN A 120 -2.50 -14.62 -10.23
C GLN A 120 -3.60 -13.61 -10.58
N GLU A 121 -4.46 -13.96 -11.52
CA GLU A 121 -5.60 -13.12 -11.86
C GLU A 121 -6.58 -13.00 -10.68
N LEU A 122 -7.09 -11.79 -10.46
CA LEU A 122 -8.23 -11.52 -9.58
C LEU A 122 -9.47 -11.37 -10.45
N ALA A 123 -10.32 -12.41 -10.42
CA ALA A 123 -11.48 -12.51 -11.30
C ALA A 123 -12.43 -11.30 -11.13
N PRO A 124 -12.93 -10.70 -12.22
CA PRO A 124 -14.00 -9.70 -12.16
C PRO A 124 -15.29 -10.34 -11.64
N LEU A 125 -16.31 -9.52 -11.38
CA LEU A 125 -17.65 -9.99 -11.07
C LEU A 125 -18.20 -10.85 -12.23
N ALA A 126 -19.11 -11.77 -11.92
CA ALA A 126 -19.75 -12.61 -12.94
C ALA A 126 -20.42 -11.74 -14.03
N GLY A 127 -20.07 -11.98 -15.29
CA GLY A 127 -20.56 -11.23 -16.45
C GLY A 127 -19.70 -10.00 -16.84
N ASP A 128 -18.80 -9.57 -15.96
CA ASP A 128 -17.81 -8.54 -16.28
C ASP A 128 -16.57 -9.16 -16.92
N ASN A 129 -15.85 -8.37 -17.72
CA ASN A 129 -14.68 -8.83 -18.45
C ASN A 129 -13.40 -8.04 -18.13
N ALA A 130 -13.49 -6.95 -17.38
CA ALA A 130 -12.34 -6.14 -16.99
C ALA A 130 -12.32 -5.89 -15.47
N SER A 131 -11.13 -5.80 -14.91
CA SER A 131 -10.93 -5.48 -13.49
C SER A 131 -9.61 -4.75 -13.26
N GLU A 132 -9.53 -4.01 -12.16
CA GLU A 132 -8.32 -3.31 -11.74
C GLU A 132 -8.27 -3.26 -10.21
N ALA A 133 -7.13 -3.64 -9.62
CA ALA A 133 -6.88 -3.49 -8.18
C ALA A 133 -6.01 -2.26 -7.90
N PHE A 134 -6.38 -1.53 -6.84
CA PHE A 134 -5.75 -0.28 -6.44
C PHE A 134 -5.01 -0.39 -5.11
N ALA A 135 -5.57 -1.09 -4.13
CA ALA A 135 -5.01 -1.23 -2.80
C ALA A 135 -5.12 -2.67 -2.28
N ILE A 136 -4.21 -3.03 -1.39
CA ILE A 136 -4.20 -4.30 -0.65
C ILE A 136 -3.84 -4.01 0.80
N ASN A 137 -4.55 -4.65 1.74
CA ASN A 137 -4.28 -4.53 3.17
C ASN A 137 -3.38 -5.67 3.68
N THR A 138 -3.02 -5.67 4.97
CA THR A 138 -2.09 -6.68 5.52
C THR A 138 -2.70 -8.07 5.63
N ARG A 139 -4.04 -8.18 5.59
CA ARG A 139 -4.75 -9.46 5.49
C ARG A 139 -4.73 -10.07 4.09
N GLY A 140 -4.30 -9.30 3.09
CA GLY A 140 -4.30 -9.71 1.69
C GLY A 140 -5.65 -9.51 0.99
N ASP A 141 -6.55 -8.72 1.58
CA ASP A 141 -7.76 -8.26 0.89
C ASP A 141 -7.40 -7.11 -0.03
N ALA A 142 -7.74 -7.25 -1.31
CA ALA A 142 -7.51 -6.24 -2.32
C ALA A 142 -8.81 -5.51 -2.67
N VAL A 143 -8.73 -4.24 -3.04
CA VAL A 143 -9.89 -3.45 -3.48
C VAL A 143 -9.63 -2.76 -4.80
N GLY A 144 -10.71 -2.48 -5.52
CA GLY A 144 -10.63 -1.88 -6.84
C GLY A 144 -11.99 -1.80 -7.52
N PHE A 145 -12.02 -2.07 -8.82
CA PHE A 145 -13.26 -2.19 -9.56
C PHE A 145 -13.30 -3.40 -10.49
N SER A 146 -14.53 -3.82 -10.79
CA SER A 146 -14.89 -4.69 -11.88
C SER A 146 -15.74 -3.90 -12.88
N SER A 147 -15.62 -4.20 -14.17
CA SER A 147 -16.41 -3.54 -15.21
C SER A 147 -16.78 -4.45 -16.37
N GLY A 148 -17.98 -4.22 -16.90
CA GLY A 148 -18.55 -4.93 -18.03
C GLY A 148 -19.79 -4.21 -18.58
N PRO A 149 -20.71 -4.92 -19.25
CA PRO A 149 -21.91 -4.33 -19.86
C PRO A 149 -22.80 -3.57 -18.88
N ALA A 150 -22.79 -3.96 -17.59
CA ALA A 150 -23.59 -3.34 -16.54
C ALA A 150 -22.96 -2.05 -15.95
N GLY A 151 -21.76 -1.67 -16.39
CA GLY A 151 -21.02 -0.51 -15.90
C GLY A 151 -19.87 -0.90 -14.98
N VAL A 152 -19.46 0.02 -14.09
CA VAL A 152 -18.30 -0.14 -13.20
C VAL A 152 -18.79 -0.32 -11.76
N SER A 153 -18.30 -1.34 -11.06
CA SER A 153 -18.65 -1.61 -9.67
C SER A 153 -17.40 -1.70 -8.80
N ALA A 154 -17.42 -1.02 -7.64
CA ALA A 154 -16.42 -1.22 -6.61
C ALA A 154 -16.48 -2.65 -6.07
N VAL A 155 -15.31 -3.25 -5.86
CA VAL A 155 -15.19 -4.64 -5.38
C VAL A 155 -14.08 -4.81 -4.35
N VAL A 156 -14.23 -5.86 -3.54
CA VAL A 156 -13.18 -6.45 -2.71
C VAL A 156 -12.87 -7.85 -3.23
N TRP A 157 -11.60 -8.15 -3.45
CA TRP A 157 -11.10 -9.51 -3.61
C TRP A 157 -10.49 -9.98 -2.30
N ARG A 158 -11.06 -11.04 -1.72
CA ARG A 158 -10.53 -11.68 -0.52
C ARG A 158 -9.33 -12.55 -0.86
N ARG A 159 -8.58 -12.91 0.17
CA ARG A 159 -7.40 -13.78 0.02
C ARG A 159 -7.73 -15.14 -0.60
N ASP A 160 -8.89 -15.68 -0.30
CA ASP A 160 -9.39 -16.94 -0.86
C ASP A 160 -9.82 -16.86 -2.34
N GLY A 161 -9.75 -15.68 -2.96
CA GLY A 161 -10.13 -15.45 -4.35
C GLY A 161 -11.58 -15.01 -4.54
N THR A 162 -12.38 -14.94 -3.47
CA THR A 162 -13.77 -14.48 -3.55
C THR A 162 -13.83 -12.99 -3.91
N VAL A 163 -14.69 -12.64 -4.87
CA VAL A 163 -14.97 -11.25 -5.25
C VAL A 163 -16.34 -10.82 -4.73
N GLN A 164 -16.40 -9.67 -4.07
CA GLN A 164 -17.63 -9.09 -3.52
C GLN A 164 -17.84 -7.67 -4.05
N LYS A 165 -19.05 -7.38 -4.54
CA LYS A 165 -19.49 -6.03 -4.91
C LYS A 165 -19.80 -5.18 -3.67
N LEU A 166 -19.29 -3.95 -3.62
CA LEU A 166 -19.44 -3.03 -2.48
C LEU A 166 -20.64 -2.07 -2.57
N GLY A 167 -21.38 -2.08 -3.68
CA GLY A 167 -22.54 -1.22 -3.89
C GLY A 167 -22.21 0.14 -4.52
N VAL A 168 -23.23 0.97 -4.67
CA VAL A 168 -23.18 2.33 -5.23
C VAL A 168 -24.04 3.24 -4.35
N LEU A 169 -23.71 4.54 -4.30
CA LEU A 169 -24.56 5.51 -3.61
C LEU A 169 -25.92 5.65 -4.33
N PRO A 170 -27.01 5.96 -3.60
CA PRO A 170 -28.32 6.19 -4.22
C PRO A 170 -28.24 7.23 -5.35
N GLY A 171 -28.80 6.89 -6.52
CA GLY A 171 -28.77 7.74 -7.72
C GLY A 171 -27.52 7.61 -8.61
N TRP A 172 -26.50 6.86 -8.17
CA TRP A 172 -25.28 6.63 -8.95
C TRP A 172 -25.28 5.23 -9.58
N ARG A 173 -24.65 5.10 -10.76
CA ARG A 173 -24.57 3.84 -11.52
C ARG A 173 -23.17 3.23 -11.52
N ALA A 174 -22.19 3.91 -10.94
CA ALA A 174 -20.80 3.47 -10.91
C ALA A 174 -20.15 3.74 -9.56
N SER A 175 -19.25 2.84 -9.16
CA SER A 175 -18.40 3.00 -7.99
C SER A 175 -17.00 2.40 -8.24
N ARG A 176 -16.00 2.90 -7.52
CA ARG A 176 -14.65 2.33 -7.46
C ARG A 176 -14.17 2.40 -6.01
N ALA A 177 -13.46 1.37 -5.57
CA ALA A 177 -12.76 1.39 -4.28
C ALA A 177 -11.27 1.64 -4.53
N LEU A 178 -10.73 2.74 -4.01
CA LEU A 178 -9.37 3.18 -4.21
C LEU A 178 -8.45 2.81 -3.05
N GLY A 179 -8.99 2.61 -1.85
CA GLY A 179 -8.22 2.31 -0.66
C GLY A 179 -8.95 1.42 0.32
N ASN A 180 -8.20 0.66 1.11
CA ASN A 180 -8.72 -0.11 2.23
C ASN A 180 -7.74 -0.12 3.40
N ASN A 181 -8.22 -0.58 4.56
CA ASN A 181 -7.39 -0.75 5.76
C ASN A 181 -7.61 -2.14 6.40
N ASP A 182 -6.87 -2.40 7.48
CA ASP A 182 -6.98 -3.63 8.27
C ASP A 182 -8.21 -3.65 9.19
N GLY A 183 -8.90 -2.53 9.36
CA GLY A 183 -10.23 -2.49 9.98
C GLY A 183 -11.33 -3.09 9.08
N GLY A 184 -11.06 -3.18 7.77
CA GLY A 184 -12.06 -3.57 6.76
C GLY A 184 -12.79 -2.38 6.15
N ASP A 185 -12.38 -1.16 6.47
CA ASP A 185 -12.92 0.04 5.82
C ASP A 185 -12.42 0.12 4.38
N VAL A 186 -13.27 0.65 3.51
CA VAL A 186 -13.01 0.85 2.09
C VAL A 186 -13.46 2.25 1.68
N VAL A 187 -12.63 2.93 0.89
CA VAL A 187 -12.90 4.26 0.31
C VAL A 187 -12.86 4.21 -1.21
#